data_AF-A0A428TDA7-F1
#
_entry.id   AF-A0A428TDA7-F1
#
_cell.length_a   1.000
_cell.length_b   1.000
_cell.length_c   1.000
_cell.angle_alpha   90.00
_cell.angle_beta   90.00
_cell.angle_gamma   90.00
#
_symmetry.space_group_name_H-M   'P 1'
#
loop_
_entity.id
_entity.type
_entity.pdbx_description
1 polymer ?
#
loop_
_entity_poly.entity_id
_entity_poly.type
_entity_poly.pdbx_seq_one_letter_code
_entity_poly.pdbx_strand_id
1 'polypeptide(L)'
;MLKQLNPWNKPLSFDSCVREVSFDKLDDGLLEDARQGGTKLIERFSEGMWGGYGYAIQRRILESFKDEKCKDDVWSQDDLFKCKYEPGTFFTNHFAVLEKSPTCLTMRGCFGPRQDPPVPQKVDNLFELRAELDEQRKVVKLKLRCLTFDGTERAKEDPDPFGGVAGFLHRRYSSLLVESGAGNCLR
;
A
#
# COMPACT_ATOMS: atom_id res chain seq x y z
N MET A 1 11.98 -10.70 1.85
CA MET A 1 12.04 -9.25 2.14
C MET A 1 12.14 -8.90 3.62
N LEU A 2 11.19 -9.28 4.49
CA LEU A 2 11.22 -8.84 5.91
C LEU A 2 12.54 -9.14 6.65
N LYS A 3 13.12 -10.34 6.49
CA LYS A 3 14.42 -10.68 7.11
C LYS A 3 15.58 -9.80 6.64
N GLN A 4 15.50 -9.23 5.44
CA GLN A 4 16.52 -8.32 4.91
C GLN A 4 16.37 -6.91 5.49
N LEU A 5 15.13 -6.44 5.65
CA LEU A 5 14.83 -5.09 6.15
C LEU A 5 14.79 -5.00 7.69
N ASN A 6 14.51 -6.12 8.36
CA ASN A 6 14.53 -6.26 9.81
C ASN A 6 15.43 -7.45 10.22
N PRO A 7 16.74 -7.39 9.95
CA PRO A 7 17.64 -8.51 10.21
C PRO A 7 17.83 -8.81 11.70
N TRP A 8 17.54 -7.84 12.57
CA TRP A 8 17.59 -7.99 14.03
C TRP A 8 16.26 -8.42 14.65
N ASN A 9 15.24 -8.75 13.85
CA ASN A 9 13.92 -9.20 14.30
C ASN A 9 13.29 -8.28 15.36
N LYS A 10 13.38 -6.97 15.12
CA LYS A 10 12.81 -5.93 15.96
C LYS A 10 11.28 -6.00 15.97
N PRO A 11 10.62 -5.56 17.05
CA PRO A 11 9.16 -5.54 17.14
C PRO A 11 8.50 -4.79 15.98
N LEU A 12 7.27 -5.20 15.65
CA LEU A 12 6.50 -4.67 14.54
C LEU A 12 5.21 -4.04 15.06
N SER A 13 4.83 -2.91 14.48
CA SER A 13 3.49 -2.37 14.56
C SER A 13 2.66 -2.90 13.38
N PHE A 14 1.45 -3.38 13.65
CA PHE A 14 0.60 -4.01 12.65
C PHE A 14 -0.68 -3.24 12.43
N ASP A 15 -0.97 -2.92 11.17
CA ASP A 15 -2.26 -2.39 10.75
C ASP A 15 -2.91 -3.36 9.76
N SER A 16 -4.21 -3.60 9.92
CA SER A 16 -5.01 -4.44 9.02
C SER A 16 -6.38 -3.84 8.84
N CYS A 17 -6.63 -3.28 7.65
CA CYS A 17 -7.90 -2.67 7.26
C CYS A 17 -8.53 -3.51 6.16
N VAL A 18 -9.82 -3.82 6.31
CA VAL A 18 -10.57 -4.62 5.32
C VAL A 18 -11.86 -3.89 5.00
N ARG A 19 -12.15 -3.76 3.70
CA ARG A 19 -13.41 -3.30 3.17
C ARG A 19 -14.04 -4.41 2.33
N GLU A 20 -15.22 -4.84 2.75
CA GLU A 20 -16.04 -5.75 1.96
C GLU A 20 -16.98 -4.94 1.06
N VAL A 21 -16.98 -5.28 -0.22
CA VAL A 21 -17.86 -4.71 -1.25
C VAL A 21 -18.64 -5.84 -1.88
N SER A 22 -19.97 -5.70 -1.96
CA SER A 22 -20.81 -6.71 -2.59
C SER A 22 -20.70 -6.66 -4.11
N PHE A 23 -20.82 -7.82 -4.77
CA PHE A 23 -20.68 -7.92 -6.23
C PHE A 23 -21.69 -7.06 -7.00
N ASP A 24 -22.86 -6.78 -6.43
CA ASP A 24 -23.85 -5.87 -7.00
C ASP A 24 -23.44 -4.39 -6.96
N LYS A 25 -22.33 -4.04 -6.32
CA LYS A 25 -21.80 -2.66 -6.29
C LYS A 25 -20.48 -2.52 -7.03
N LEU A 26 -19.81 -3.64 -7.27
CA LEU A 26 -18.54 -3.68 -7.96
C LEU A 26 -18.74 -3.41 -9.46
N ASP A 27 -17.77 -2.76 -10.09
CA ASP A 27 -17.72 -2.69 -11.55
C ASP A 27 -17.72 -4.10 -12.16
N ASP A 28 -18.63 -4.34 -13.10
CA ASP A 28 -18.86 -5.65 -13.69
C ASP A 28 -17.62 -6.16 -14.45
N GLY A 29 -16.89 -5.24 -15.10
CA GLY A 29 -15.65 -5.55 -15.81
C GLY A 29 -14.51 -5.96 -14.88
N LEU A 30 -14.44 -5.38 -13.67
CA LEU A 30 -13.47 -5.81 -12.65
C LEU A 30 -13.80 -7.20 -12.10
N LEU A 31 -15.09 -7.50 -11.89
CA LEU A 31 -15.53 -8.78 -11.37
C LEU A 31 -15.24 -9.92 -12.37
N GLU A 32 -15.58 -9.69 -13.64
CA GLU A 32 -15.32 -10.66 -14.72
C GLU A 32 -13.83 -10.92 -14.90
N ASP A 33 -13.01 -9.87 -14.92
CA ASP A 33 -11.55 -9.96 -15.04
C ASP A 33 -10.94 -10.74 -13.86
N ALA A 34 -11.36 -10.43 -12.62
CA ALA A 34 -10.87 -11.11 -11.43
C ALA A 34 -11.23 -12.62 -11.42
N ARG A 35 -12.44 -12.99 -11.88
CA ARG A 35 -12.84 -14.40 -12.02
C ARG A 35 -12.02 -15.17 -13.05
N GLN A 36 -11.50 -14.46 -14.07
CA GLN A 36 -10.60 -15.01 -15.08
C GLN A 36 -9.13 -15.00 -14.64
N GLY A 37 -8.83 -14.54 -13.42
CA GLY A 37 -7.47 -14.45 -12.90
C GLY A 37 -6.69 -13.22 -13.38
N GLY A 38 -7.39 -12.19 -13.88
CA GLY A 38 -6.80 -10.92 -14.28
C GLY A 38 -6.43 -10.01 -13.11
N THR A 39 -5.66 -8.95 -13.40
CA THR A 39 -5.09 -8.03 -12.40
C THR A 39 -5.88 -6.74 -12.22
N LYS A 40 -6.95 -6.49 -13.01
CA LYS A 40 -7.58 -5.17 -13.03
C LYS A 40 -8.15 -4.77 -11.67
N LEU A 41 -8.65 -5.74 -10.90
CA LEU A 41 -9.23 -5.47 -9.60
C LEU A 41 -8.18 -4.95 -8.60
N ILE A 42 -7.01 -5.61 -8.50
CA ILE A 42 -5.93 -5.16 -7.59
C ILE A 42 -5.31 -3.85 -8.07
N GLU A 43 -5.18 -3.66 -9.39
CA GLU A 43 -4.72 -2.40 -9.99
C GLU A 43 -5.68 -1.26 -9.67
N ARG A 44 -6.98 -1.45 -9.93
CA ARG A 44 -8.01 -0.45 -9.67
C ARG A 44 -8.11 -0.08 -8.20
N PHE A 45 -7.95 -1.07 -7.31
CA PHE A 45 -7.90 -0.82 -5.87
C PHE A 45 -6.68 0.04 -5.50
N SER A 46 -5.48 -0.30 -6.00
CA SER A 46 -4.24 0.46 -5.80
C SER A 46 -4.33 1.89 -6.36
N GLU A 47 -4.86 2.05 -7.57
CA GLU A 47 -5.15 3.35 -8.21
C GLU A 47 -6.00 4.24 -7.30
N GLY A 48 -7.07 3.70 -6.70
CA GLY A 48 -7.95 4.45 -5.80
C GLY A 48 -7.31 4.80 -4.46
N MET A 49 -6.42 3.94 -3.96
CA MET A 49 -5.69 4.19 -2.71
C MET A 49 -4.71 5.36 -2.87
N TRP A 50 -3.85 5.31 -3.89
CA TRP A 50 -2.76 6.28 -4.07
C TRP A 50 -3.15 7.48 -4.95
N GLY A 51 -3.98 7.24 -5.97
CA GLY A 51 -4.51 8.30 -6.83
C GLY A 51 -5.65 9.08 -6.17
N GLY A 52 -6.46 8.42 -5.34
CA GLY A 52 -7.69 8.97 -4.78
C GLY A 52 -7.55 9.97 -3.64
N TYR A 53 -8.69 10.35 -3.07
CA TYR A 53 -8.79 11.41 -2.06
C TYR A 53 -8.09 11.05 -0.74
N GLY A 54 -8.00 9.75 -0.41
CA GLY A 54 -7.38 9.29 0.83
C GLY A 54 -5.92 9.70 0.92
N TYR A 55 -5.16 9.60 -0.17
CA TYR A 55 -3.73 9.89 -0.21
C TYR A 55 -3.40 11.32 -0.67
N ALA A 56 -4.39 12.10 -1.11
CA ALA A 56 -4.16 13.40 -1.73
C ALA A 56 -3.39 14.40 -0.85
N ILE A 57 -3.65 14.41 0.47
CA ILE A 57 -2.95 15.31 1.40
C ILE A 57 -1.50 14.86 1.58
N GLN A 58 -1.26 13.58 1.85
CA GLN A 58 0.10 13.05 2.01
C GLN A 58 0.92 13.23 0.72
N ARG A 59 0.30 13.00 -0.45
CA ARG A 59 0.92 13.22 -1.75
C ARG A 59 1.41 14.65 -1.92
N ARG A 60 0.58 15.66 -1.63
CA ARG A 60 0.98 17.08 -1.70
C ARG A 60 2.12 17.43 -0.74
N ILE A 61 2.11 16.84 0.46
CA ILE A 61 3.21 17.00 1.42
C ILE A 61 4.49 16.41 0.83
N LEU A 62 4.45 15.18 0.30
CA LEU A 62 5.61 14.50 -0.29
C LEU A 62 6.13 15.18 -1.56
N GLU A 63 5.25 15.76 -2.38
CA GLU A 63 5.63 16.56 -3.55
C GLU A 63 6.51 17.76 -3.16
N SER A 64 6.31 18.31 -1.96
CA SER A 64 7.14 19.42 -1.45
C SER A 64 8.57 18.98 -1.08
N PHE A 65 8.82 17.67 -0.98
CA PHE A 65 10.14 17.07 -0.75
C PHE A 65 10.71 16.42 -2.01
N LYS A 66 10.14 16.72 -3.19
CA LYS A 66 10.63 16.20 -4.46
C LYS A 66 12.05 16.70 -4.73
N ASP A 67 12.92 15.78 -5.09
CA ASP A 67 14.32 16.04 -5.45
C ASP A 67 14.68 15.37 -6.80
N GLU A 68 15.90 15.59 -7.27
CA GLU A 68 16.39 14.97 -8.52
C GLU A 68 16.43 13.44 -8.48
N LYS A 69 16.51 12.83 -7.29
CA LYS A 69 16.63 11.36 -7.16
C LYS A 69 15.29 10.65 -7.36
N CYS A 70 14.19 11.34 -7.09
CA CYS A 70 12.83 10.81 -7.22
C CYS A 70 12.04 11.48 -8.37
N LYS A 71 12.72 12.17 -9.30
CA LYS A 71 12.05 12.86 -10.40
C LYS A 71 11.24 11.94 -11.32
N ASP A 72 11.73 10.70 -11.49
CA ASP A 72 11.14 9.67 -12.35
C ASP A 72 10.12 8.79 -11.60
N ASP A 73 9.82 9.08 -10.33
CA ASP A 73 8.75 8.42 -9.61
C ASP A 73 7.37 8.80 -10.19
N VAL A 74 6.37 7.96 -9.95
CA VAL A 74 4.98 8.33 -10.21
C VAL A 74 4.52 9.34 -9.15
N TRP A 75 4.09 10.52 -9.58
CA TRP A 75 3.71 11.62 -8.68
C TRP A 75 2.27 12.07 -8.85
N SER A 76 1.88 12.43 -10.08
CA SER A 76 0.61 13.10 -10.28
C SER A 76 -0.56 12.16 -10.01
N GLN A 77 -1.71 12.74 -9.68
CA GLN A 77 -2.95 11.97 -9.53
C GLN A 77 -3.23 11.11 -10.75
N ASP A 78 -3.14 11.70 -11.95
CA ASP A 78 -3.47 11.03 -13.20
C ASP A 78 -2.49 9.90 -13.50
N ASP A 79 -1.21 10.07 -13.18
CA ASP A 79 -0.21 9.01 -13.38
C ASP A 79 -0.42 7.86 -12.40
N LEU A 80 -0.81 8.14 -11.15
CA LEU A 80 -1.16 7.11 -10.16
C LEU A 80 -2.41 6.31 -10.56
N PHE A 81 -3.36 6.94 -11.25
CA PHE A 81 -4.54 6.25 -11.82
C PHE A 81 -4.22 5.45 -13.08
N LYS A 82 -3.13 5.77 -13.80
CA LYS A 82 -2.70 5.03 -15.00
C LYS A 82 -1.62 3.99 -14.71
N CYS A 83 -1.01 4.07 -13.52
CA CYS A 83 0.08 3.20 -13.11
C CYS A 83 -0.41 1.75 -12.97
N LYS A 84 0.32 0.82 -13.60
CA LYS A 84 0.08 -0.62 -13.45
C LYS A 84 0.75 -1.24 -12.24
N TYR A 85 1.49 -0.44 -11.48
CA TYR A 85 2.20 -0.86 -10.27
C TYR A 85 3.00 -2.15 -10.51
N GLU A 86 3.82 -2.17 -11.56
CA GLU A 86 4.69 -3.31 -11.83
C GLU A 86 5.85 -3.34 -10.81
N PRO A 87 6.40 -4.52 -10.48
CA PRO A 87 7.61 -4.64 -9.67
C PRO A 87 8.73 -3.69 -10.13
N GLY A 88 9.34 -2.98 -9.19
CA GLY A 88 10.34 -1.94 -9.49
C GLY A 88 9.75 -0.55 -9.76
N THR A 89 8.43 -0.39 -9.75
CA THR A 89 7.80 0.94 -9.79
C THR A 89 8.06 1.69 -8.48
N PHE A 90 8.55 2.92 -8.59
CA PHE A 90 8.70 3.85 -7.49
C PHE A 90 7.63 4.94 -7.59
N PHE A 91 7.00 5.29 -6.47
CA PHE A 91 6.02 6.35 -6.45
C PHE A 91 6.10 7.23 -5.20
N THR A 92 5.96 8.53 -5.42
CA THR A 92 5.94 9.58 -4.39
C THR A 92 7.14 9.59 -3.44
N ASN A 93 8.33 9.14 -3.87
CA ASN A 93 9.57 9.05 -3.09
C ASN A 93 9.47 8.21 -1.80
N HIS A 94 8.39 7.43 -1.67
CA HIS A 94 8.09 6.73 -0.43
C HIS A 94 7.89 5.24 -0.65
N PHE A 95 7.35 4.86 -1.80
CA PHE A 95 6.98 3.47 -2.07
C PHE A 95 7.79 2.87 -3.22
N ALA A 96 8.15 1.61 -3.04
CA ALA A 96 8.66 0.73 -4.09
C ALA A 96 7.81 -0.53 -4.18
N VAL A 97 7.27 -0.81 -5.36
CA VAL A 97 6.57 -2.07 -5.62
C VAL A 97 7.57 -3.21 -5.66
N LEU A 98 7.31 -4.24 -4.88
CA LEU A 98 8.18 -5.41 -4.76
C LEU A 98 7.67 -6.57 -5.62
N GLU A 99 6.40 -6.93 -5.47
CA GLU A 99 5.79 -8.06 -6.17
C GLU A 99 4.33 -7.74 -6.50
N LYS A 100 3.86 -8.25 -7.65
CA LYS A 100 2.47 -8.16 -8.08
C LYS A 100 1.97 -9.54 -8.51
N SER A 101 0.74 -9.84 -8.13
CA SER A 101 -0.06 -10.98 -8.57
C SER A 101 -1.51 -10.52 -8.80
N PRO A 102 -2.38 -11.33 -9.42
CA PRO A 102 -3.78 -10.96 -9.67
C PRO A 102 -4.56 -10.50 -8.44
N THR A 103 -4.22 -11.01 -7.25
CA THR A 103 -4.96 -10.73 -6.01
C THR A 103 -4.14 -10.03 -4.95
N CYS A 104 -2.84 -9.79 -5.17
CA CYS A 104 -1.94 -9.26 -4.16
C CYS A 104 -0.87 -8.35 -4.78
N LEU A 105 -0.69 -7.17 -4.18
CA LEU A 105 0.38 -6.22 -4.49
C LEU A 105 1.18 -5.96 -3.20
N THR A 106 2.48 -6.24 -3.22
CA THR A 106 3.37 -5.96 -2.09
C THR A 106 4.29 -4.79 -2.41
N MET A 107 4.52 -3.94 -1.42
CA MET A 107 5.37 -2.76 -1.59
C MET A 107 6.12 -2.44 -0.28
N ARG A 108 7.31 -1.89 -0.44
CA ARG A 108 8.08 -1.31 0.66
C ARG A 108 7.75 0.17 0.75
N GLY A 109 7.46 0.68 1.94
CA GLY A 109 7.34 2.11 2.20
C GLY A 109 8.45 2.58 3.13
N CYS A 110 9.33 3.47 2.67
CA CYS A 110 10.39 4.04 3.48
C CYS A 110 10.87 5.39 2.92
N PHE A 111 11.69 6.11 3.69
CA PHE A 111 12.36 7.29 3.18
C PHE A 111 13.51 6.88 2.27
N GLY A 112 13.42 7.24 0.98
CA GLY A 112 14.44 6.92 -0.02
C GLY A 112 14.43 5.45 -0.43
N PRO A 113 13.36 4.96 -1.09
CA PRO A 113 13.20 3.54 -1.42
C PRO A 113 14.17 3.02 -2.50
N ARG A 114 14.87 3.90 -3.22
CA ARG A 114 15.78 3.59 -4.35
C ARG A 114 17.17 3.05 -3.92
N GLN A 115 17.23 2.38 -2.79
CA GLN A 115 18.48 1.80 -2.27
C GLN A 115 18.72 0.43 -2.92
N ASP A 116 19.91 0.25 -3.49
CA ASP A 116 20.37 -1.04 -4.03
C ASP A 116 21.78 -1.38 -3.50
N PRO A 117 21.91 -2.37 -2.59
CA PRO A 117 20.85 -3.18 -2.01
C PRO A 117 19.98 -2.38 -1.00
N PRO A 118 18.71 -2.79 -0.78
CA PRO A 118 17.87 -2.27 0.29
C PRO A 118 18.55 -2.36 1.66
N VAL A 119 18.65 -1.23 2.39
CA VAL A 119 19.19 -1.20 3.76
C VAL A 119 18.11 -0.85 4.80
N PRO A 120 18.20 -1.38 6.04
CA PRO A 120 17.24 -1.08 7.09
C PRO A 120 17.13 0.41 7.45
N GLN A 121 15.91 0.90 7.66
CA GLN A 121 15.60 2.29 8.02
C GLN A 121 14.98 2.39 9.42
N LYS A 122 15.04 3.60 10.00
CA LYS A 122 14.37 3.92 11.28
C LYS A 122 12.86 3.76 11.22
N VAL A 123 12.28 3.98 10.04
CA VAL A 123 10.86 3.76 9.75
C VAL A 123 10.78 3.05 8.42
N ASP A 124 10.59 1.74 8.48
CA ASP A 124 10.37 0.88 7.34
C ASP A 124 8.97 0.29 7.41
N ASN A 125 8.33 0.17 6.25
CA ASN A 125 7.00 -0.41 6.11
C ASN A 125 7.02 -1.50 5.04
N LEU A 126 6.34 -2.61 5.32
CA LEU A 126 5.93 -3.57 4.32
C LEU A 126 4.42 -3.57 4.22
N PHE A 127 3.93 -3.16 3.05
CA PHE A 127 2.52 -3.10 2.74
C PHE A 127 2.15 -4.28 1.85
N GLU A 128 0.98 -4.85 2.13
CA GLU A 128 0.34 -5.88 1.34
C GLU A 128 -1.09 -5.44 1.06
N LEU A 129 -1.37 -5.12 -0.21
CA LEU A 129 -2.73 -4.92 -0.70
C LEU A 129 -3.26 -6.25 -1.21
N ARG A 130 -4.50 -6.59 -0.85
CA ARG A 130 -5.18 -7.78 -1.36
C ARG A 130 -6.56 -7.44 -1.90
N ALA A 131 -6.92 -8.09 -2.99
CA ALA A 131 -8.27 -8.08 -3.53
C ALA A 131 -8.69 -9.52 -3.79
N GLU A 132 -9.54 -10.05 -2.91
CA GLU A 132 -9.92 -11.47 -2.90
C GLU A 132 -11.43 -11.61 -3.07
N LEU A 133 -11.87 -12.45 -4.01
CA LEU A 133 -13.29 -12.77 -4.20
C LEU A 133 -13.75 -13.80 -3.17
N ASP A 134 -14.91 -13.55 -2.56
CA ASP A 134 -15.64 -14.49 -1.72
C ASP A 134 -16.95 -14.83 -2.43
N GLU A 135 -16.90 -15.84 -3.30
CA GLU A 135 -18.03 -16.26 -4.14
C GLU A 135 -19.23 -16.77 -3.31
N GLN A 136 -18.97 -17.33 -2.13
CA GLN A 136 -20.04 -17.81 -1.24
C GLN A 136 -20.86 -16.64 -0.68
N ARG A 137 -20.18 -15.59 -0.22
CA ARG A 137 -20.82 -14.39 0.33
C ARG A 137 -21.17 -13.36 -0.74
N LYS A 138 -20.74 -13.58 -1.99
CA LYS A 138 -20.85 -12.64 -3.12
C LYS A 138 -20.27 -11.26 -2.82
N VAL A 139 -19.11 -11.24 -2.16
CA VAL A 139 -18.39 -10.01 -1.82
C VAL A 139 -16.93 -10.10 -2.29
N VAL A 140 -16.32 -8.96 -2.59
CA VAL A 140 -14.87 -8.82 -2.69
C VAL A 140 -14.33 -8.26 -1.37
N LYS A 141 -13.22 -8.83 -0.89
CA LYS A 141 -12.46 -8.35 0.27
C LYS A 141 -11.28 -7.54 -0.24
N LEU A 142 -11.38 -6.22 -0.09
CA LEU A 142 -10.30 -5.28 -0.37
C LEU A 142 -9.57 -5.00 0.94
N LYS A 143 -8.28 -5.29 0.98
CA LYS A 143 -7.51 -5.32 2.23
C LYS A 143 -6.18 -4.61 2.09
N LEU A 144 -5.83 -3.88 3.14
CA LEU A 144 -4.50 -3.35 3.38
C LEU A 144 -3.96 -4.02 4.65
N ARG A 145 -2.77 -4.60 4.56
CA ARG A 145 -1.93 -4.90 5.72
C ARG A 145 -0.67 -4.07 5.66
N CYS A 146 -0.27 -3.52 6.81
CA CYS A 146 0.99 -2.80 6.97
C CYS A 146 1.76 -3.38 8.15
N LEU A 147 3.03 -3.68 7.92
CA LEU A 147 4.02 -3.98 8.96
C LEU A 147 4.96 -2.79 9.05
N THR A 148 4.94 -2.06 10.15
CA THR A 148 5.84 -0.92 10.38
C THR A 148 6.85 -1.26 11.46
N PHE A 149 8.12 -0.95 11.23
CA PHE A 149 9.19 -1.28 12.16
C PHE A 149 10.38 -0.33 12.03
N ASP A 150 11.15 -0.21 13.11
CA ASP A 150 12.51 0.33 13.06
C ASP A 150 13.44 -0.84 12.77
N GLY A 151 13.94 -0.86 11.53
CA GLY A 151 14.81 -1.92 11.05
C GLY A 151 16.24 -1.79 11.57
N THR A 152 16.61 -0.75 12.32
CA THR A 152 18.00 -0.53 12.75
C THR A 152 18.40 -1.36 13.98
N GLU A 153 19.69 -1.63 14.14
CA GLU A 153 20.22 -2.39 15.28
C GLU A 153 19.84 -1.78 16.65
N ARG A 154 19.81 -0.45 16.71
CA ARG A 154 19.53 0.34 17.94
C ARG A 154 18.03 0.58 18.17
N ALA A 155 17.16 -0.01 17.36
CA ALA A 155 15.73 0.06 17.55
C ALA A 155 15.34 -0.43 18.95
N LYS A 156 14.38 0.28 19.55
CA LYS A 156 13.79 -0.10 20.83
C LYS A 156 13.06 -1.43 20.73
N GLU A 157 12.97 -2.14 21.84
CA GLU A 157 12.25 -3.42 21.93
C GLU A 157 10.80 -3.25 22.44
N ASP A 158 10.25 -2.05 22.29
CA ASP A 158 8.86 -1.77 22.61
C ASP A 158 7.94 -2.64 21.73
N PRO A 159 6.95 -3.35 22.30
CA PRO A 159 6.15 -4.33 21.55
C PRO A 159 5.26 -3.72 20.44
N ASP A 160 4.93 -2.42 20.53
CA ASP A 160 4.27 -1.65 19.46
C ASP A 160 5.04 -0.32 19.27
N PRO A 161 6.15 -0.33 18.49
CA PRO A 161 7.09 0.81 18.42
C PRO A 161 6.46 2.08 17.82
N PHE A 162 5.41 1.92 17.02
CA PHE A 162 4.63 3.02 16.44
C PHE A 162 3.23 3.13 17.05
N GLY A 163 3.03 2.60 18.26
CA GLY A 163 1.75 2.67 18.98
C GLY A 163 1.36 4.08 19.48
N GLY A 164 0.44 4.12 20.43
CA GLY A 164 -0.05 5.38 21.02
C GLY A 164 -0.92 6.21 20.06
N VAL A 165 -0.95 7.53 20.26
CA VAL A 165 -1.82 8.45 19.48
C VAL A 165 -1.42 8.47 18.01
N ALA A 166 -0.12 8.50 17.70
CA ALA A 166 0.37 8.48 16.33
C ALA A 166 -0.04 7.20 15.58
N GLY A 167 0.16 6.03 16.19
CA GLY A 167 -0.29 4.75 15.64
C GLY A 167 -1.80 4.65 15.46
N PHE A 168 -2.57 5.16 16.43
CA PHE A 168 -4.02 5.23 16.29
C PHE A 168 -4.44 6.09 15.09
N LEU A 169 -3.86 7.27 14.92
CA LEU A 169 -4.14 8.15 13.77
C LEU A 169 -3.74 7.47 12.45
N HIS A 170 -2.59 6.79 12.41
CA HIS A 170 -2.15 6.04 11.23
C HIS A 170 -3.12 4.92 10.85
N ARG A 171 -3.67 4.18 11.83
CA ARG A 171 -4.71 3.15 11.59
C ARG A 171 -6.00 3.73 11.03
N ARG A 172 -6.41 4.91 11.51
CA ARG A 172 -7.57 5.63 10.96
C ARG A 172 -7.30 6.11 9.54
N TYR A 173 -6.10 6.60 9.29
CA TYR A 173 -5.66 7.01 7.97
C TYR A 173 -5.61 5.82 6.99
N SER A 174 -5.07 4.68 7.41
CA SER A 174 -5.07 3.43 6.65
C SER A 174 -6.49 2.99 6.26
N SER A 175 -7.45 3.17 7.16
CA SER A 175 -8.87 2.89 6.86
C SER A 175 -9.43 3.84 5.79
N LEU A 176 -9.08 5.13 5.86
CA LEU A 176 -9.45 6.12 4.84
C LEU A 176 -8.85 5.79 3.46
N LEU A 177 -7.59 5.34 3.43
CA LEU A 177 -6.95 4.88 2.19
C LEU A 177 -7.71 3.70 1.59
N VAL A 178 -8.08 2.71 2.40
CA VAL A 178 -8.86 1.55 1.94
C VAL A 178 -10.24 1.96 1.44
N GLU A 179 -10.95 2.88 2.10
CA GLU A 179 -12.24 3.38 1.60
C GLU A 179 -12.09 4.16 0.27
N SER A 180 -11.01 4.94 0.12
CA SER A 180 -10.67 5.61 -1.15
C SER A 180 -10.41 4.59 -2.26
N GLY A 181 -9.63 3.55 -1.98
CA GLY A 181 -9.38 2.43 -2.89
C GLY A 181 -10.65 1.70 -3.28
N ALA A 182 -11.46 1.32 -2.30
CA ALA A 182 -12.71 0.59 -2.52
C ALA A 182 -13.71 1.41 -3.34
N GLY A 183 -13.82 2.71 -3.09
CA GLY A 183 -14.66 3.63 -3.86
C GLY A 183 -14.32 3.64 -5.35
N ASN A 184 -13.05 3.48 -5.71
CA ASN A 184 -12.60 3.44 -7.11
C ASN A 184 -12.95 2.13 -7.84
N CYS A 185 -13.31 1.08 -7.10
CA CYS A 185 -13.77 -0.20 -7.66
C CYS A 185 -15.30 -0.26 -7.85
N LEU A 186 -16.05 0.72 -7.33
CA LEU A 186 -17.50 0.75 -7.43
C LEU A 186 -17.96 1.29 -8.80
N ARG A 187 -19.21 0.95 -9.16
CA ARG A 187 -19.93 1.52 -10.30
C ARG A 187 -20.33 2.98 -10.11
#